data_AF-A0A6D2JKP9-F1
#
_entry.id   AF-A0A6D2JKP9-F1
#
_cell.length_a   1.000
_cell.length_b   1.000
_cell.length_c   1.000
_cell.angle_alpha   90.00
_cell.angle_beta   90.00
_cell.angle_gamma   90.00
#
_symmetry.space_group_name_H-M   'P 1'
#
loop_
_entity.id
_entity.type
_entity.pdbx_description
1 polymer ?
#
loop_
_entity_poly.entity_id
_entity_poly.type
_entity_poly.pdbx_seq_one_letter_code
_entity_poly.pdbx_strand_id
1 'polypeptide(L)'
;MFGSNQAPPPTTFGSNQAPLPTTFGSNQTPATAAPISNGASASLSSSIEQKLDDIDQRNFERNALTFENMKSYVHAATSSAPDIDLVIRETRSTPFTKKIAHARLRDAGKIKFPEYSGNSDPRAHVRSFMLAITKAHLSAEEEEACHCKFFVENLTGSALEWFSSLEPGSIDNFTQLVSVFLKQYSVFIATQATKADLWTLTQGQGEPLRSYIDRFKQIKAQIPNLNETVALRALTYGLWFSSKFKEELQLRHNSGLDDALHKANAFARARIQNI
;
A
#
# COMPACT_ATOMS: atom_id res chain seq x y z
N MET A 1 -28.55 -48.03 10.05
CA MET A 1 -29.74 -48.10 10.92
C MET A 1 -30.65 -46.94 10.53
N PHE A 2 -31.80 -47.27 9.96
CA PHE A 2 -32.85 -46.32 9.59
C PHE A 2 -33.62 -45.90 10.85
N GLY A 3 -33.85 -44.60 11.03
CA GLY A 3 -34.64 -44.03 12.13
C GLY A 3 -35.87 -43.32 11.57
N SER A 4 -37.02 -43.93 11.80
CA SER A 4 -38.31 -43.70 11.16
C SER A 4 -39.07 -42.45 11.63
N ASN A 5 -39.81 -41.85 10.70
CA ASN A 5 -40.93 -40.94 10.93
C ASN A 5 -41.99 -41.56 11.85
N GLN A 6 -42.54 -40.77 12.77
CA GLN A 6 -43.81 -41.07 13.45
C GLN A 6 -44.77 -39.88 13.37
N ALA A 7 -45.96 -40.17 12.85
CA ALA A 7 -47.15 -39.33 12.82
C ALA A 7 -47.97 -39.50 14.13
N PRO A 8 -48.88 -38.55 14.48
CA PRO A 8 -49.62 -38.58 15.74
C PRO A 8 -50.95 -39.37 15.66
N PRO A 9 -51.52 -39.81 16.80
CA PRO A 9 -52.82 -40.51 16.87
C PRO A 9 -54.01 -39.59 17.22
N PRO A 10 -55.27 -40.10 17.18
CA PRO A 10 -56.45 -39.30 16.84
C PRO A 10 -57.46 -39.02 17.99
N THR A 11 -58.31 -38.02 17.71
CA THR A 11 -59.74 -37.79 18.01
C THR A 11 -60.40 -38.36 19.28
N THR A 12 -61.10 -37.48 20.02
CA THR A 12 -62.26 -37.86 20.85
C THR A 12 -63.45 -36.93 20.60
N PHE A 13 -64.54 -37.51 20.09
CA PHE A 13 -65.89 -36.95 20.02
C PHE A 13 -66.58 -37.11 21.38
N GLY A 14 -67.36 -36.11 21.79
CA GLY A 14 -68.28 -36.20 22.93
C GLY A 14 -69.59 -35.46 22.61
N SER A 15 -70.64 -36.24 22.36
CA SER A 15 -72.01 -35.79 22.08
C SER A 15 -72.92 -36.06 23.28
N ASN A 16 -74.07 -35.38 23.28
CA ASN A 16 -75.32 -35.60 24.06
C ASN A 16 -75.43 -34.86 25.41
N GLN A 17 -76.55 -34.28 25.82
CA GLN A 17 -77.92 -34.09 25.26
C GLN A 17 -78.68 -33.09 26.16
N ALA A 18 -79.58 -32.27 25.57
CA ALA A 18 -80.93 -31.79 25.97
C ALA A 18 -81.33 -31.60 27.47
N PRO A 19 -82.27 -30.69 27.85
CA PRO A 19 -83.51 -30.34 27.11
C PRO A 19 -84.03 -28.87 27.18
N LEU A 20 -85.10 -28.58 26.42
CA LEU A 20 -85.99 -27.38 26.44
C LEU A 20 -87.26 -27.68 27.29
N PRO A 21 -88.27 -26.77 27.48
CA PRO A 21 -88.45 -25.33 27.17
C PRO A 21 -88.88 -24.50 28.43
N THR A 22 -89.03 -23.16 28.45
CA THR A 22 -90.17 -22.35 27.95
C THR A 22 -90.03 -20.91 28.51
N THR A 23 -90.50 -19.90 27.76
CA THR A 23 -91.21 -18.67 28.20
C THR A 23 -90.63 -17.32 27.72
N PHE A 24 -91.43 -16.66 26.86
CA PHE A 24 -91.70 -15.22 26.64
C PHE A 24 -90.65 -14.13 26.94
N GLY A 25 -90.42 -13.25 25.95
CA GLY A 25 -89.96 -11.88 26.21
C GLY A 25 -89.37 -11.12 25.01
N SER A 26 -90.22 -10.36 24.31
CA SER A 26 -89.97 -9.00 23.79
C SER A 26 -88.82 -8.72 22.79
N ASN A 27 -89.24 -8.44 21.55
CA ASN A 27 -88.75 -7.43 20.60
C ASN A 27 -87.31 -6.90 20.75
N GLN A 28 -86.43 -7.33 19.84
CA GLN A 28 -85.36 -6.47 19.29
C GLN A 28 -85.27 -6.64 17.77
N THR A 29 -85.15 -5.50 17.11
CA THR A 29 -85.02 -5.23 15.67
C THR A 29 -83.88 -6.02 15.00
N PRO A 30 -83.99 -6.39 13.71
CA PRO A 30 -82.89 -7.07 13.01
C PRO A 30 -81.77 -6.07 12.72
N ALA A 31 -80.59 -6.31 13.30
CA ALA A 31 -79.37 -5.65 12.90
C ALA A 31 -79.06 -5.99 11.44
N THR A 32 -78.99 -4.96 10.61
CA THR A 32 -78.56 -4.99 9.22
C THR A 32 -77.19 -5.65 9.14
N ALA A 33 -77.07 -6.73 8.35
CA ALA A 33 -75.79 -7.31 7.98
C ALA A 33 -74.91 -6.22 7.31
N ALA A 34 -73.82 -5.84 7.97
CA ALA A 34 -72.79 -5.03 7.37
C ALA A 34 -72.13 -5.81 6.21
N PRO A 35 -71.82 -5.18 5.08
CA PRO A 35 -71.10 -5.85 4.01
C PRO A 35 -69.72 -6.27 4.52
N ILE A 36 -69.33 -7.51 4.22
CA ILE A 36 -67.96 -7.98 4.41
C ILE A 36 -67.05 -7.02 3.62
N SER A 37 -66.20 -6.28 4.33
CA SER A 37 -65.29 -5.31 3.76
C SER A 37 -64.27 -6.00 2.85
N ASN A 38 -64.38 -5.77 1.55
CA ASN A 38 -63.37 -6.16 0.54
C ASN A 38 -62.01 -5.45 0.72
N GLY A 39 -61.84 -4.58 1.72
CA GLY A 39 -60.63 -3.77 1.93
C GLY A 39 -59.39 -4.58 2.34
N ALA A 40 -59.55 -5.69 3.06
CA ALA A 40 -58.41 -6.52 3.49
C ALA A 40 -57.79 -7.31 2.32
N SER A 41 -58.61 -7.78 1.38
CA SER A 41 -58.16 -8.51 0.18
C SER A 41 -57.50 -7.60 -0.86
N ALA A 42 -57.99 -6.36 -1.00
CA ALA A 42 -57.37 -5.36 -1.85
C ALA A 42 -56.02 -4.88 -1.29
N SER A 43 -55.92 -4.69 0.04
CA SER A 43 -54.67 -4.30 0.71
C SER A 43 -53.60 -5.41 0.62
N LEU A 44 -53.98 -6.68 0.80
CA LEU A 44 -53.07 -7.80 0.57
C LEU A 44 -52.66 -7.95 -0.90
N SER A 45 -53.58 -7.79 -1.86
CA SER A 45 -53.25 -7.84 -3.29
C SER A 45 -52.24 -6.76 -3.67
N SER A 46 -52.47 -5.51 -3.23
CA SER A 46 -51.54 -4.40 -3.49
C SER A 46 -50.15 -4.63 -2.86
N SER A 47 -50.09 -5.24 -1.68
CA SER A 47 -48.81 -5.60 -1.04
C SER A 47 -48.07 -6.73 -1.75
N ILE A 48 -48.79 -7.65 -2.40
CA ILE A 48 -48.21 -8.74 -3.18
C ILE A 48 -47.69 -8.22 -4.52
N GLU A 49 -48.46 -7.39 -5.21
CA GLU A 49 -48.05 -6.75 -6.48
C GLU A 49 -46.80 -5.90 -6.28
N GLN A 50 -46.76 -5.06 -5.24
CA GLN A 50 -45.59 -4.24 -4.94
C GLN A 50 -44.34 -5.08 -4.60
N LYS A 51 -44.52 -6.23 -3.93
CA LYS A 51 -43.41 -7.16 -3.68
C LYS A 51 -42.93 -7.85 -4.95
N LEU A 52 -43.82 -8.10 -5.90
CA LEU A 52 -43.49 -8.71 -7.18
C LEU A 52 -42.68 -7.74 -8.04
N ASP A 53 -43.10 -6.47 -8.10
CA ASP A 53 -42.38 -5.40 -8.79
C ASP A 53 -40.98 -5.17 -8.19
N ASP A 54 -40.86 -5.16 -6.86
CA ASP A 54 -39.57 -5.04 -6.17
C ASP A 54 -38.63 -6.23 -6.46
N ILE A 55 -39.18 -7.42 -6.70
CA ILE A 55 -38.42 -8.62 -7.05
C ILE A 55 -37.98 -8.52 -8.51
N ASP A 56 -38.86 -8.13 -9.42
CA ASP A 56 -38.56 -7.97 -10.84
C ASP A 56 -37.53 -6.86 -11.07
N GLN A 57 -37.63 -5.76 -10.34
CA GLN A 57 -36.64 -4.69 -10.37
C GLN A 57 -35.27 -5.17 -9.88
N ARG A 58 -35.22 -5.89 -8.75
CA ARG A 58 -33.96 -6.46 -8.24
C ARG A 58 -33.37 -7.50 -9.19
N ASN A 59 -34.20 -8.31 -9.82
CA ASN A 59 -33.77 -9.29 -10.81
C ASN A 59 -33.24 -8.59 -12.06
N PHE A 60 -33.90 -7.52 -12.52
CA PHE A 60 -33.45 -6.72 -13.64
C PHE A 60 -32.08 -6.09 -13.37
N GLU A 61 -31.90 -5.45 -12.22
CA GLU A 61 -30.61 -4.85 -11.81
C GLU A 61 -29.51 -5.91 -11.69
N ARG A 62 -29.81 -7.07 -11.10
CA ARG A 62 -28.86 -8.18 -10.99
C ARG A 62 -28.46 -8.73 -12.36
N ASN A 63 -29.43 -8.87 -13.26
CA ASN A 63 -29.18 -9.36 -14.61
C ASN A 63 -28.40 -8.34 -15.44
N ALA A 64 -28.67 -7.03 -15.27
CA ALA A 64 -27.90 -5.96 -15.90
C ALA A 64 -26.43 -5.95 -15.43
N LEU A 65 -26.18 -6.08 -14.13
CA LEU A 65 -24.83 -6.23 -13.57
C LEU A 65 -24.12 -7.48 -14.11
N THR A 66 -24.84 -8.58 -14.23
CA THR A 66 -24.29 -9.84 -14.76
C THR A 66 -23.91 -9.69 -16.23
N PHE A 67 -24.74 -9.01 -17.02
CA PHE A 67 -24.49 -8.76 -18.43
C PHE A 67 -23.30 -7.82 -18.64
N GLU A 68 -23.18 -6.75 -17.84
CA GLU A 68 -22.02 -5.85 -17.91
C GLU A 68 -20.72 -6.54 -17.51
N ASN A 69 -20.75 -7.37 -16.47
CA ASN A 69 -19.59 -8.21 -16.12
C ASN A 69 -19.21 -9.17 -17.26
N MET A 70 -20.21 -9.81 -17.89
CA MET A 70 -19.98 -10.74 -19.01
C MET A 70 -19.40 -10.02 -20.23
N LYS A 71 -19.88 -8.80 -20.55
CA LYS A 71 -19.29 -7.96 -21.58
C LYS A 71 -17.82 -7.68 -21.31
N SER A 72 -17.47 -7.23 -20.11
CA SER A 72 -16.08 -6.92 -19.75
C SER A 72 -15.17 -8.15 -19.88
N TYR A 73 -15.63 -9.33 -19.40
CA TYR A 73 -14.90 -10.60 -19.57
C TYR A 73 -14.71 -11.01 -21.03
N VAL A 74 -15.75 -10.89 -21.86
CA VAL A 74 -15.66 -11.23 -23.30
C VAL A 74 -14.74 -10.25 -24.02
N HIS A 75 -14.84 -8.95 -23.74
CA HIS A 75 -13.92 -7.97 -24.30
C HIS A 75 -12.46 -8.26 -23.94
N ALA A 76 -12.17 -8.58 -22.67
CA ALA A 76 -10.82 -8.96 -22.24
C ALA A 76 -10.29 -10.25 -22.88
N ALA A 77 -11.15 -11.22 -23.17
CA ALA A 77 -10.76 -12.51 -23.77
C ALA A 77 -10.62 -12.46 -25.30
N THR A 78 -11.41 -11.61 -25.97
CA THR A 78 -11.51 -11.58 -27.44
C THR A 78 -10.73 -10.43 -28.07
N SER A 79 -10.38 -9.41 -27.27
CA SER A 79 -9.68 -8.21 -27.72
C SER A 79 -8.45 -7.97 -26.86
N SER A 80 -7.31 -7.73 -27.51
CA SER A 80 -6.10 -7.24 -26.82
C SER A 80 -6.16 -5.75 -26.49
N ALA A 81 -7.20 -5.03 -26.96
CA ALA A 81 -7.41 -3.63 -26.63
C ALA A 81 -8.04 -3.49 -25.23
N PRO A 82 -7.57 -2.56 -24.40
CA PRO A 82 -8.09 -2.36 -23.05
C PRO A 82 -9.51 -1.79 -23.06
N ASP A 83 -10.30 -2.17 -22.06
CA ASP A 83 -11.61 -1.58 -21.79
C ASP A 83 -11.42 -0.13 -21.32
N ILE A 84 -11.74 0.84 -22.19
CA ILE A 84 -11.49 2.26 -21.95
C ILE A 84 -12.27 2.77 -20.73
N ASP A 85 -13.47 2.28 -20.46
CA ASP A 85 -14.26 2.70 -19.31
C ASP A 85 -13.66 2.17 -18.00
N LEU A 86 -13.10 0.96 -18.03
CA LEU A 86 -12.34 0.41 -16.91
C LEU A 86 -11.07 1.22 -16.65
N VAL A 87 -10.32 1.56 -17.70
CA VAL A 87 -9.10 2.38 -17.60
C VAL A 87 -9.41 3.77 -17.02
N ILE A 88 -10.50 4.42 -17.46
CA ILE A 88 -10.92 5.71 -16.91
C ILE A 88 -11.28 5.59 -15.42
N ARG A 89 -11.93 4.49 -15.02
CA ARG A 89 -12.27 4.25 -13.61
C ARG A 89 -11.03 4.03 -12.74
N GLU A 90 -10.09 3.23 -13.22
CA GLU A 90 -8.84 2.92 -12.51
C GLU A 90 -7.95 4.14 -12.37
N THR A 91 -7.80 4.94 -13.45
CA THR A 91 -7.02 6.20 -13.42
C THR A 91 -7.61 7.29 -12.53
N ARG A 92 -8.92 7.25 -12.24
CA ARG A 92 -9.58 8.13 -11.28
C ARG A 92 -9.52 7.61 -9.84
N SER A 93 -9.15 6.35 -9.67
CA SER A 93 -9.03 5.73 -8.36
C SER A 93 -7.80 6.28 -7.64
N THR A 94 -7.95 6.60 -6.35
CA THR A 94 -6.83 7.08 -5.53
C THR A 94 -6.63 6.17 -4.32
N PRO A 95 -5.38 5.78 -4.02
CA PRO A 95 -5.05 5.09 -2.78
C PRO A 95 -5.36 5.91 -1.52
N PHE A 96 -5.56 7.22 -1.64
CA PHE A 96 -5.87 8.09 -0.52
C PHE A 96 -7.31 7.94 -0.03
N THR A 97 -7.51 8.02 1.28
CA THR A 97 -8.86 8.17 1.84
C THR A 97 -9.49 9.49 1.39
N LYS A 98 -10.82 9.58 1.51
CA LYS A 98 -11.56 10.81 1.19
C LYS A 98 -11.02 12.02 1.95
N LYS A 99 -10.55 11.83 3.19
CA LYS A 99 -9.95 12.87 4.03
C LYS A 99 -8.75 13.50 3.34
N ILE A 100 -7.79 12.69 2.92
CA ILE A 100 -6.57 13.16 2.25
C ILE A 100 -6.91 13.67 0.85
N ALA A 101 -7.69 12.92 0.06
CA ALA A 101 -8.02 13.27 -1.31
C ALA A 101 -8.71 14.65 -1.43
N HIS A 102 -9.69 14.94 -0.58
CA HIS A 102 -10.48 16.18 -0.64
C HIS A 102 -9.90 17.33 0.20
N ALA A 103 -8.79 17.11 0.92
CA ALA A 103 -8.15 18.16 1.69
C ALA A 103 -7.74 19.32 0.77
N ARG A 104 -8.11 20.54 1.16
CA ARG A 104 -7.69 21.78 0.49
C ARG A 104 -6.26 22.06 0.90
N LEU A 105 -5.37 22.14 -0.08
CA LEU A 105 -3.98 22.50 0.17
C LEU A 105 -3.81 23.98 -0.10
N ARG A 106 -3.20 24.70 0.86
CA ARG A 106 -2.65 26.02 0.57
C ARG A 106 -1.41 25.85 -0.30
N ASP A 107 -1.16 26.84 -1.15
CA ASP A 107 0.03 26.86 -2.00
C ASP A 107 1.28 26.76 -1.12
N ALA A 108 2.04 25.67 -1.28
CA ALA A 108 3.31 25.47 -0.58
C ALA A 108 4.42 26.41 -1.08
N GLY A 109 4.10 27.29 -2.03
CA GLY A 109 5.05 28.19 -2.65
C GLY A 109 6.03 27.44 -3.55
N LYS A 110 7.15 28.07 -3.89
CA LYS A 110 8.18 27.50 -4.78
C LYS A 110 9.09 26.50 -4.06
N ILE A 111 8.54 25.57 -3.28
CA ILE A 111 9.33 24.52 -2.65
C ILE A 111 9.56 23.41 -3.68
N LYS A 112 10.83 23.19 -4.03
CA LYS A 112 11.23 22.05 -4.84
C LYS A 112 11.52 20.85 -3.94
N PHE A 113 10.75 19.80 -4.09
CA PHE A 113 10.98 18.53 -3.42
C PHE A 113 11.92 17.64 -4.26
N PRO A 114 12.66 16.73 -3.62
CA PRO A 114 13.45 15.74 -4.35
C PRO A 114 12.54 14.72 -5.01
N GLU A 115 12.85 14.32 -6.25
CA GLU A 115 12.13 13.24 -6.92
C GLU A 115 12.66 11.86 -6.49
N TYR A 116 11.82 10.83 -6.56
CA TYR A 116 12.22 9.45 -6.29
C TYR A 116 11.68 8.47 -7.34
N SER A 117 12.61 7.79 -8.02
CA SER A 117 12.30 6.86 -9.12
C SER A 117 12.29 5.37 -8.73
N GLY A 118 12.61 5.05 -7.46
CA GLY A 118 12.60 3.66 -6.96
C GLY A 118 13.94 2.93 -6.92
N ASN A 119 15.07 3.62 -7.08
CA ASN A 119 16.40 3.00 -7.21
C ASN A 119 17.47 3.51 -6.23
N SER A 120 17.06 4.26 -5.19
CA SER A 120 17.97 4.85 -4.19
C SER A 120 17.47 4.57 -2.78
N ASP A 121 18.22 4.96 -1.73
CA ASP A 121 17.79 4.70 -0.34
C ASP A 121 16.48 5.45 -0.02
N PRO A 122 15.35 4.75 0.18
CA PRO A 122 14.07 5.39 0.46
C PRO A 122 14.09 6.12 1.81
N ARG A 123 14.95 5.74 2.77
CA ARG A 123 15.09 6.50 4.03
C ARG A 123 15.74 7.86 3.79
N ALA A 124 16.74 7.92 2.91
CA ALA A 124 17.39 9.17 2.58
C ALA A 124 16.37 10.11 1.92
N HIS A 125 15.57 9.58 0.98
CA HIS A 125 14.49 10.32 0.35
C HIS A 125 13.46 10.86 1.36
N VAL A 126 12.94 10.02 2.26
CA VAL A 126 11.99 10.46 3.31
C VAL A 126 12.57 11.59 4.16
N ARG A 127 13.85 11.49 4.59
CA ARG A 127 14.50 12.57 5.36
C ARG A 127 14.63 13.85 4.55
N SER A 128 15.05 13.76 3.29
CA SER A 128 15.19 14.92 2.40
C SER A 128 13.84 15.58 2.13
N PHE A 129 12.78 14.79 1.95
CA PHE A 129 11.42 15.29 1.83
C PHE A 129 10.96 16.01 3.10
N MET A 130 11.14 15.40 4.28
CA MET A 130 10.78 16.03 5.56
C MET A 130 11.52 17.34 5.79
N LEU A 131 12.81 17.43 5.41
CA LEU A 131 13.58 18.67 5.50
C LEU A 131 13.11 19.75 4.49
N ALA A 132 12.56 19.35 3.35
CA ALA A 132 12.00 20.29 2.38
C ALA A 132 10.64 20.80 2.83
N ILE A 133 9.77 19.93 3.35
CA ILE A 133 8.39 20.28 3.72
C ILE A 133 8.30 21.12 4.98
N THR A 134 9.29 21.07 5.89
CA THR A 134 9.38 21.99 7.04
C THR A 134 9.49 23.46 6.63
N LYS A 135 9.83 23.76 5.37
CA LYS A 135 9.82 25.13 4.82
C LYS A 135 8.41 25.59 4.43
N ALA A 136 7.45 24.66 4.32
CA ALA A 136 6.06 24.97 4.06
C ALA A 136 5.40 25.43 5.36
N HIS A 137 4.64 26.52 5.28
CA HIS A 137 3.89 27.04 6.43
C HIS A 137 2.52 26.37 6.46
N LEU A 138 2.48 25.14 6.98
CA LEU A 138 1.26 24.33 7.03
C LEU A 138 0.56 24.48 8.38
N SER A 139 -0.78 24.42 8.36
CA SER A 139 -1.56 24.25 9.59
C SER A 139 -1.56 22.78 10.02
N ALA A 140 -1.71 22.51 11.31
CA ALA A 140 -1.74 21.14 11.85
C ALA A 140 -2.88 20.28 11.26
N GLU A 141 -3.97 20.90 10.80
CA GLU A 141 -5.11 20.21 10.18
C GLU A 141 -4.82 19.76 8.74
N GLU A 142 -3.99 20.52 8.02
CA GLU A 142 -3.65 20.28 6.61
C GLU A 142 -2.34 19.48 6.46
N GLU A 143 -1.52 19.42 7.51
CA GLU A 143 -0.16 18.85 7.51
C GLU A 143 -0.11 17.44 6.91
N GLU A 144 -0.91 16.52 7.43
CA GLU A 144 -0.94 15.12 6.99
C GLU A 144 -1.33 14.98 5.51
N ALA A 145 -2.31 15.76 5.06
CA ALA A 145 -2.78 15.71 3.68
C ALA A 145 -1.78 16.34 2.70
N CYS A 146 -1.17 17.46 3.08
CA CYS A 146 -0.07 18.08 2.35
C CYS A 146 1.11 17.13 2.22
N HIS A 147 1.54 16.52 3.33
CA HIS A 147 2.66 15.58 3.32
C HIS A 147 2.41 14.41 2.37
N CYS A 148 1.23 13.80 2.43
CA CYS A 148 0.85 12.71 1.54
C CYS A 148 0.89 13.13 0.06
N LYS A 149 0.22 14.24 -0.28
CA LYS A 149 0.08 14.69 -1.67
C LYS A 149 1.41 15.12 -2.27
N PHE A 150 2.18 15.95 -1.57
CA PHE A 150 3.50 16.38 -2.07
C PHE A 150 4.48 15.23 -2.17
N PHE A 151 4.43 14.25 -1.27
CA PHE A 151 5.31 13.08 -1.36
C PHE A 151 5.05 12.30 -2.65
N VAL A 152 3.78 12.01 -2.94
CA VAL A 152 3.38 11.25 -4.14
C VAL A 152 3.61 12.02 -5.43
N GLU A 153 3.40 13.34 -5.43
CA GLU A 153 3.65 14.21 -6.59
C GLU A 153 5.11 14.16 -7.05
N ASN A 154 6.04 13.85 -6.15
CA ASN A 154 7.46 13.73 -6.44
C ASN A 154 7.93 12.28 -6.66
N LEU A 155 7.02 11.32 -6.71
CA LEU A 155 7.33 9.97 -7.16
C LEU A 155 7.35 9.91 -8.69
N THR A 156 8.32 9.21 -9.25
CA THR A 156 8.48 9.06 -10.70
C THR A 156 8.74 7.61 -11.08
N GLY A 157 8.48 7.26 -12.35
CA GLY A 157 8.71 5.92 -12.89
C GLY A 157 8.10 4.82 -12.01
N SER A 158 8.93 3.85 -11.62
CA SER A 158 8.47 2.68 -10.85
C SER A 158 7.83 3.02 -9.51
N ALA A 159 8.20 4.15 -8.89
CA ALA A 159 7.62 4.59 -7.63
C ALA A 159 6.21 5.16 -7.78
N LEU A 160 5.94 5.86 -8.88
CA LEU A 160 4.60 6.34 -9.17
C LEU A 160 3.67 5.17 -9.55
N GLU A 161 4.16 4.24 -10.38
CA GLU A 161 3.42 3.02 -10.73
C GLU A 161 3.07 2.18 -9.51
N TRP A 162 4.03 2.00 -8.59
CA TRP A 162 3.79 1.34 -7.32
C TRP A 162 2.67 2.02 -6.52
N PHE A 163 2.72 3.35 -6.40
CA PHE A 163 1.68 4.08 -5.68
C PHE A 163 0.31 3.86 -6.32
N SER A 164 0.21 3.97 -7.66
CA SER A 164 -1.03 3.71 -8.40
C SER A 164 -1.58 2.29 -8.24
N SER A 165 -0.72 1.30 -7.92
CA SER A 165 -1.13 -0.09 -7.68
C SER A 165 -1.69 -0.37 -6.28
N LEU A 166 -1.62 0.59 -5.36
CA LEU A 166 -2.12 0.43 -3.99
C LEU A 166 -3.66 0.36 -3.96
N GLU A 167 -4.20 -0.33 -2.96
CA GLU A 167 -5.66 -0.45 -2.79
C GLU A 167 -6.30 0.93 -2.60
N PRO A 168 -7.42 1.23 -3.30
CA PRO A 168 -8.11 2.52 -3.18
C PRO A 168 -8.54 2.81 -1.75
N GLY A 169 -8.27 4.02 -1.27
CA GLY A 169 -8.62 4.43 0.10
C GLY A 169 -7.82 3.75 1.23
N SER A 170 -6.70 3.08 0.93
CA SER A 170 -5.85 2.41 1.94
C SER A 170 -4.98 3.36 2.77
N ILE A 171 -4.73 4.59 2.31
CA ILE A 171 -3.81 5.54 2.94
C ILE A 171 -4.57 6.72 3.56
N ASP A 172 -4.59 6.79 4.90
CA ASP A 172 -5.29 7.85 5.66
C ASP A 172 -4.37 8.92 6.26
N ASN A 173 -3.07 8.65 6.34
CA ASN A 173 -2.08 9.59 6.88
C ASN A 173 -0.67 9.33 6.32
N PHE A 174 0.23 10.28 6.55
CA PHE A 174 1.59 10.25 6.01
C PHE A 174 2.42 9.13 6.62
N THR A 175 2.19 8.79 7.89
CA THR A 175 2.89 7.69 8.55
C THR A 175 2.56 6.34 7.89
N GLN A 176 1.30 6.10 7.53
CA GLN A 176 0.88 4.92 6.78
C GLN A 176 1.54 4.88 5.40
N LEU A 177 1.54 6.01 4.67
CA LEU A 177 2.19 6.12 3.36
C LEU A 177 3.68 5.77 3.43
N VAL A 178 4.41 6.38 4.36
CA VAL A 178 5.85 6.14 4.54
C VAL A 178 6.11 4.68 4.95
N SER A 179 5.26 4.10 5.79
CA SER A 179 5.39 2.69 6.21
C SER A 179 5.31 1.74 5.01
N VAL A 180 4.27 1.86 4.17
CA VAL A 180 4.13 1.01 2.99
C VAL A 180 5.21 1.28 1.94
N PHE A 181 5.63 2.54 1.79
CA PHE A 181 6.71 2.94 0.90
C PHE A 181 8.06 2.32 1.31
N LEU A 182 8.43 2.43 2.59
CA LEU A 182 9.66 1.84 3.12
C LEU A 182 9.64 0.32 3.04
N LYS A 183 8.47 -0.31 3.25
CA LYS A 183 8.31 -1.76 3.09
C LYS A 183 8.55 -2.18 1.63
N GLN A 184 7.95 -1.48 0.67
CA GLN A 184 8.10 -1.75 -0.76
C GLN A 184 9.56 -1.62 -1.21
N TYR A 185 10.21 -0.51 -0.86
CA TYR A 185 11.58 -0.22 -1.28
C TYR A 185 12.62 -0.70 -0.27
N SER A 186 12.27 -1.64 0.60
CA SER A 186 13.14 -2.13 1.67
C SER A 186 14.44 -2.75 1.16
N VAL A 187 14.43 -3.34 -0.04
CA VAL A 187 15.65 -3.86 -0.70
C VAL A 187 16.66 -2.76 -1.04
N PHE A 188 16.19 -1.53 -1.26
CA PHE A 188 17.02 -0.36 -1.53
C PHE A 188 17.35 0.46 -0.28
N ILE A 189 16.67 0.19 0.86
CA ILE A 189 17.07 0.73 2.16
C ILE A 189 18.52 0.35 2.32
N ALA A 190 19.39 1.36 2.27
CA ALA A 190 20.82 1.16 2.08
C ALA A 190 21.26 -0.04 2.91
N THR A 191 21.66 -1.11 2.21
CA THR A 191 22.73 -1.97 2.66
C THR A 191 23.87 -1.00 2.93
N GLN A 192 23.85 -0.36 4.10
CA GLN A 192 24.94 0.50 4.53
C GLN A 192 26.16 -0.36 4.30
N ALA A 193 27.12 0.15 3.50
CA ALA A 193 28.39 -0.50 3.38
C ALA A 193 28.78 -0.96 4.78
N THR A 194 28.99 -2.26 4.94
CA THR A 194 29.25 -2.84 6.23
C THR A 194 30.74 -2.83 6.45
N LYS A 195 31.16 -3.07 7.70
CA LYS A 195 32.57 -3.35 7.97
C LYS A 195 33.04 -4.54 7.14
N ALA A 196 32.18 -5.52 6.88
CA ALA A 196 32.51 -6.68 6.04
C ALA A 196 32.80 -6.28 4.59
N ASP A 197 32.01 -5.38 4.00
CA ASP A 197 32.24 -4.87 2.64
C ASP A 197 33.59 -4.13 2.52
N LEU A 198 33.97 -3.40 3.57
CA LEU A 198 35.29 -2.78 3.63
C LEU A 198 36.42 -3.80 3.75
N TRP A 199 36.20 -4.90 4.48
CA TRP A 199 37.18 -5.98 4.68
C TRP A 199 37.36 -6.87 3.45
N THR A 200 36.31 -7.07 2.66
CA THR A 200 36.37 -7.86 1.42
C THR A 200 36.88 -7.05 0.23
N LEU A 201 36.93 -5.71 0.35
CA LEU A 201 37.45 -4.84 -0.69
C LEU A 201 38.96 -5.05 -0.89
N THR A 202 39.31 -5.68 -2.00
CA THR A 202 40.70 -5.90 -2.41
C THR A 202 41.05 -5.10 -3.67
N GLN A 203 42.33 -4.75 -3.79
CA GLN A 203 42.92 -4.20 -5.00
C GLN A 203 43.04 -5.33 -6.03
N GLY A 204 42.42 -5.15 -7.20
CA GLY A 204 42.46 -6.14 -8.28
C GLY A 204 43.87 -6.29 -8.87
N GLN A 205 44.13 -7.44 -9.51
CA GLN A 205 45.37 -7.65 -10.25
C GLN A 205 45.47 -6.63 -11.39
N GLY A 206 46.51 -5.79 -11.37
CA GLY A 206 46.69 -4.73 -12.36
C GLY A 206 45.83 -3.48 -12.14
N GLU A 207 44.99 -3.45 -11.10
CA GLU A 207 44.22 -2.24 -10.76
C GLU A 207 45.16 -1.12 -10.29
N PRO A 208 45.08 0.10 -10.87
CA PRO A 208 45.83 1.24 -10.38
C PRO A 208 45.49 1.55 -8.92
N LEU A 209 46.51 1.88 -8.12
CA LEU A 209 46.33 2.20 -6.69
C LEU A 209 45.27 3.30 -6.48
N ARG A 210 45.22 4.31 -7.35
CA ARG A 210 44.22 5.39 -7.28
C ARG A 210 42.79 4.87 -7.38
N SER A 211 42.52 3.97 -8.33
CA SER A 211 41.19 3.35 -8.49
C SER A 211 40.77 2.63 -7.22
N TYR A 212 41.66 1.81 -6.66
CA TYR A 212 41.39 1.09 -5.41
C TYR A 212 41.10 2.05 -4.26
N ILE A 213 41.90 3.11 -4.10
CA ILE A 213 41.73 4.11 -3.05
C ILE A 213 40.41 4.87 -3.18
N ASP A 214 39.99 5.21 -4.40
CA ASP A 214 38.72 5.88 -4.65
C ASP A 214 37.53 4.98 -4.26
N ARG A 215 37.57 3.69 -4.60
CA ARG A 215 36.58 2.69 -4.15
C ARG A 215 36.58 2.54 -2.63
N PHE A 216 37.76 2.47 -2.01
CA PHE A 216 37.89 2.38 -0.55
C PHE A 216 37.26 3.58 0.15
N LYS A 217 37.53 4.80 -0.32
CA LYS A 217 36.95 6.03 0.25
C LYS A 217 35.43 6.06 0.12
N GLN A 218 34.89 5.60 -1.01
CA GLN A 218 33.44 5.54 -1.23
C GLN A 218 32.75 4.60 -0.24
N ILE A 219 33.31 3.40 -0.01
CA ILE A 219 32.78 2.45 0.97
C ILE A 219 32.93 3.00 2.41
N LYS A 220 34.09 3.56 2.76
CA LYS A 220 34.32 4.18 4.08
C LYS A 220 33.30 5.28 4.38
N ALA A 221 33.01 6.14 3.42
CA ALA A 221 32.09 7.28 3.61
C ALA A 221 30.64 6.85 3.92
N GLN A 222 30.27 5.61 3.56
CA GLN A 222 28.95 5.05 3.83
C GLN A 222 28.85 4.36 5.21
N ILE A 223 29.97 4.11 5.90
CA ILE A 223 30.00 3.48 7.23
C ILE A 223 30.05 4.58 8.31
N PRO A 224 28.95 4.85 9.04
CA PRO A 224 28.97 5.83 10.13
C PRO A 224 29.83 5.32 11.30
N ASN A 225 30.52 6.25 11.98
CA ASN A 225 31.32 5.98 13.19
C ASN A 225 32.34 4.83 13.05
N LEU A 226 32.93 4.67 11.86
CA LEU A 226 33.97 3.66 11.64
C LEU A 226 35.24 4.02 12.42
N ASN A 227 35.73 3.06 13.22
CA ASN A 227 37.03 3.19 13.88
C ASN A 227 38.15 3.27 12.84
N GLU A 228 38.95 4.33 12.89
CA GLU A 228 40.02 4.59 11.92
C GLU A 228 41.10 3.52 11.89
N THR A 229 41.41 2.89 13.03
CA THR A 229 42.34 1.75 13.11
C THR A 229 41.80 0.54 12.36
N VAL A 230 40.48 0.29 12.44
CA VAL A 230 39.84 -0.80 11.69
C VAL A 230 39.88 -0.51 10.19
N ALA A 231 39.59 0.73 9.80
CA ALA A 231 39.67 1.17 8.41
C ALA A 231 41.10 1.07 7.85
N LEU A 232 42.11 1.49 8.61
CA LEU A 232 43.52 1.38 8.24
C LEU A 232 43.92 -0.08 8.04
N ARG A 233 43.50 -0.97 8.94
CA ARG A 233 43.77 -2.41 8.77
C ARG A 233 43.11 -2.93 7.51
N ALA A 234 41.83 -2.65 7.28
CA ALA A 234 41.13 -3.08 6.07
C ALA A 234 41.82 -2.57 4.79
N LEU A 235 42.27 -1.30 4.78
CA LEU A 235 43.07 -0.72 3.69
C LEU A 235 44.36 -1.54 3.46
N THR A 236 45.14 -1.77 4.51
CA THR A 236 46.43 -2.49 4.41
C THR A 236 46.25 -3.93 3.94
N TYR A 237 45.22 -4.63 4.43
CA TYR A 237 44.94 -6.01 4.01
C TYR A 237 44.41 -6.09 2.58
N GLY A 238 43.58 -5.13 2.17
CA GLY A 238 43.00 -5.06 0.84
C GLY A 238 43.98 -4.71 -0.27
N LEU A 239 45.13 -4.10 0.04
CA LEU A 239 46.17 -3.82 -0.96
C LEU A 239 46.73 -5.09 -1.60
N TRP A 240 47.08 -4.98 -2.88
CA TRP A 240 47.69 -6.06 -3.65
C TRP A 240 48.97 -6.56 -2.95
N PHE A 241 49.12 -7.88 -2.81
CA PHE A 241 50.15 -8.47 -1.95
C PHE A 241 51.58 -8.09 -2.34
N SER A 242 51.86 -7.88 -3.63
CA SER A 242 53.17 -7.47 -4.13
C SER A 242 53.32 -5.95 -4.33
N SER A 243 52.41 -5.15 -3.78
CA SER A 243 52.45 -3.69 -3.92
C SER A 243 53.55 -3.09 -3.04
N LYS A 244 54.44 -2.29 -3.65
CA LYS A 244 55.46 -1.52 -2.92
C LYS A 244 54.86 -0.59 -1.86
N PHE A 245 53.65 -0.09 -2.11
CA PHE A 245 52.92 0.72 -1.15
C PHE A 245 52.46 -0.08 0.07
N LYS A 246 52.11 -1.36 -0.10
CA LYS A 246 51.76 -2.27 1.00
C LYS A 246 52.97 -2.55 1.88
N GLU A 247 54.12 -2.83 1.27
CA GLU A 247 55.39 -2.99 1.99
C GLU A 247 55.70 -1.75 2.84
N GLU A 248 55.58 -0.54 2.27
CA GLU A 248 55.84 0.70 3.00
C GLU A 248 54.87 0.92 4.17
N LEU A 249 53.59 0.63 3.99
CA LEU A 249 52.59 0.74 5.06
C LEU A 249 52.85 -0.26 6.20
N GLN A 250 53.26 -1.49 5.89
CA GLN A 250 53.54 -2.51 6.90
C GLN A 250 54.81 -2.23 7.70
N LEU A 251 55.82 -1.61 7.08
CA LEU A 251 57.07 -1.23 7.74
C LEU A 251 56.89 -0.05 8.72
N ARG A 252 55.82 0.74 8.58
CA ARG A 252 55.57 1.94 9.39
C ARG A 252 54.42 1.73 10.37
N HIS A 253 54.77 1.35 11.60
CA HIS A 253 53.84 0.97 12.68
C HIS A 253 52.89 2.08 13.19
N ASN A 254 53.10 3.36 12.82
CA ASN A 254 52.37 4.52 13.39
C ASN A 254 51.62 5.38 12.35
N SER A 255 51.33 4.86 11.16
CA SER A 255 50.65 5.64 10.12
C SER A 255 49.16 5.76 10.45
N GLY A 256 48.63 6.97 10.63
CA GLY A 256 47.18 7.21 10.71
C GLY A 256 46.50 6.94 9.36
N LEU A 257 45.18 6.74 9.37
CA LEU A 257 44.43 6.48 8.14
C LEU A 257 44.57 7.62 7.12
N ASP A 258 44.49 8.87 7.57
CA ASP A 258 44.62 10.03 6.69
C ASP A 258 46.03 10.15 6.09
N ASP A 259 47.07 9.83 6.88
CA ASP A 259 48.45 9.77 6.40
C ASP A 259 48.62 8.68 5.33
N ALA A 260 48.03 7.50 5.56
CA ALA A 260 48.03 6.42 4.58
C ALA A 260 47.31 6.82 3.28
N LEU A 261 46.14 7.48 3.36
CA LEU A 261 45.39 7.94 2.19
C LEU A 261 46.12 9.06 1.43
N HIS A 262 46.78 9.97 2.15
CA HIS A 262 47.57 11.04 1.55
C HIS A 262 48.78 10.46 0.81
N LYS A 263 49.50 9.53 1.43
CA LYS A 263 50.63 8.83 0.80
C LYS A 263 50.20 8.00 -0.39
N ALA A 264 49.06 7.30 -0.32
CA ALA A 264 48.56 6.52 -1.45
C ALA A 264 48.35 7.40 -2.69
N ASN A 265 47.82 8.61 -2.50
CA ASN A 265 47.67 9.60 -3.57
C ASN A 265 49.04 10.08 -4.11
N ALA A 266 50.01 10.34 -3.24
CA ALA A 266 51.37 10.72 -3.65
C ALA A 266 52.07 9.59 -4.43
N PHE A 267 51.95 8.34 -3.95
CA PHE A 267 52.51 7.15 -4.57
C PHE A 267 51.88 6.87 -5.94
N ALA A 268 50.57 7.08 -6.06
CA ALA A 268 49.85 6.98 -7.32
C ALA A 268 50.31 8.05 -8.34
N ARG A 269 50.73 9.24 -7.89
CA ARG A 269 51.26 10.31 -8.75
C ARG A 269 52.69 10.07 -9.19
N ALA A 270 53.56 9.58 -8.29
CA ALA A 270 54.97 9.32 -8.59
C ALA A 270 55.17 8.26 -9.69
N ARG A 271 54.20 7.38 -9.89
CA ARG A 271 54.25 6.29 -10.89
C ARG A 271 53.84 6.73 -12.31
N ILE A 272 53.28 7.93 -12.47
CA ILE A 272 52.91 8.51 -13.78
C ILE A 272 54.11 9.27 -14.39
N GLN A 273 55.11 9.66 -13.60
CA GLN A 273 56.27 10.45 -14.06
C GLN A 273 57.48 9.61 -14.49
N ASN A 274 57.38 8.28 -14.51
CA ASN A 274 58.47 7.35 -14.84
C ASN A 274 58.14 6.45 -16.04
N ILE A 275 57.39 6.97 -17.02
CA ILE A 275 57.15 6.32 -18.33
C ILE A 275 57.66 7.25 -19.42
#